data_AF-A0A7S2DZU7-F1
#
_entry.id   AF-A0A7S2DZU7-F1
#
_cell.length_a   1.000
_cell.length_b   1.000
_cell.length_c   1.000
_cell.angle_alpha   90.00
_cell.angle_beta   90.00
_cell.angle_gamma   90.00
#
_symmetry.space_group_name_H-M   'P 1'
#
loop_
_entity.id
_entity.type
_entity.pdbx_description
1 polymer ?
#
loop_
_entity_poly.entity_id
_entity_poly.type
_entity_poly.pdbx_seq_one_letter_code
_entity_poly.pdbx_strand_id
1 'polypeptide(L)'
;AALPYPPIMRFQSSTTSLVLTQRGFMDPESGIEAFFVSVRYLDGVIIVPENPSGHLRDLLTLNFSLQHLDTFIVEWRAVNFAELSATKQSGVITIDATPPVIEFVVDSA
;
A
#
# COMPACT_ATOMS: atom_id res chain seq x y z
N ALA A 1 20.67 -17.05 -13.21
CA ALA A 1 19.72 -15.94 -13.04
C ALA A 1 19.13 -16.07 -11.65
N ALA A 2 19.38 -15.10 -10.76
CA ALA A 2 18.74 -15.09 -9.45
C ALA A 2 17.25 -14.83 -9.66
N LEU A 3 16.40 -15.71 -9.13
CA LEU A 3 14.95 -15.46 -9.10
C LEU A 3 14.75 -14.12 -8.38
N PRO A 4 14.02 -13.15 -8.96
CA PRO A 4 13.75 -11.90 -8.26
C PRO A 4 13.03 -12.27 -6.96
N TYR A 5 13.47 -11.66 -5.86
CA TYR A 5 12.92 -11.83 -4.52
C TYR A 5 11.39 -11.96 -4.58
N PRO A 6 10.77 -12.91 -3.86
CA PRO A 6 9.31 -12.99 -3.82
C PRO A 6 8.76 -11.62 -3.42
N PRO A 7 7.67 -11.16 -4.05
CA PRO A 7 7.08 -9.87 -3.71
C PRO A 7 6.79 -9.87 -2.21
N ILE A 8 7.23 -8.81 -1.52
CA ILE A 8 6.99 -8.66 -0.09
C ILE A 8 5.47 -8.74 0.13
N MET A 9 5.01 -9.73 0.89
CA MET A 9 3.60 -9.89 1.23
C MET A 9 3.32 -9.25 2.59
N ARG A 10 2.30 -8.40 2.66
CA ARG A 10 1.81 -7.80 3.91
C ARG A 10 0.36 -8.18 4.14
N PHE A 11 -0.01 -8.36 5.40
CA PHE A 11 -1.39 -8.63 5.81
C PHE A 11 -1.96 -7.44 6.57
N GLN A 12 -3.25 -7.16 6.38
CA GLN A 12 -4.00 -6.23 7.22
C GLN A 12 -5.39 -6.80 7.55
N SER A 13 -5.96 -6.39 8.67
CA SER A 13 -7.27 -6.89 9.14
C SER A 13 -8.44 -5.95 8.89
N SER A 14 -8.17 -4.68 8.57
CA SER A 14 -9.22 -3.71 8.30
C SER A 14 -9.91 -4.02 6.97
N THR A 15 -11.24 -4.16 7.01
CA THR A 15 -12.07 -4.38 5.82
C THR A 15 -12.67 -3.09 5.26
N THR A 16 -12.46 -1.95 5.94
CA THR A 16 -13.09 -0.67 5.59
C THR A 16 -12.09 0.42 5.26
N SER A 17 -10.84 0.27 5.71
CA SER A 17 -9.80 1.28 5.53
C SER A 17 -8.46 0.65 5.21
N LEU A 18 -7.77 1.19 4.21
CA LEU A 18 -6.38 0.89 3.89
C LEU A 18 -5.53 2.13 4.23
N VAL A 19 -4.57 1.95 5.15
CA VAL A 19 -3.62 3.00 5.52
C VAL A 19 -2.30 2.74 4.83
N LEU A 20 -1.89 3.69 3.99
CA LEU A 20 -0.68 3.62 3.20
C LEU A 20 0.28 4.70 3.68
N THR A 21 1.51 4.30 3.96
CA THR A 21 2.57 5.23 4.34
C THR A 21 3.69 5.18 3.32
N GLN A 22 4.13 6.35 2.88
CA GLN A 22 5.29 6.51 2.02
C GLN A 22 6.42 7.15 2.80
N ARG A 23 7.66 6.71 2.56
CA ARG A 23 8.88 7.32 3.10
C ARG A 23 9.97 7.25 2.05
N GLY A 24 10.84 8.26 2.04
CA GLY A 24 12.11 8.22 1.32
C GLY A 24 12.09 8.71 -0.12
N PHE A 25 11.02 9.34 -0.58
CA PHE A 25 11.09 10.14 -1.81
C PHE A 25 11.83 11.44 -1.52
N MET A 26 12.95 11.66 -2.22
CA MET A 26 13.69 12.92 -2.19
C MET A 26 14.21 13.24 -3.58
N ASP A 27 14.20 14.52 -3.92
CA ASP A 27 14.89 15.08 -5.07
C ASP A 27 15.81 16.19 -4.52
N PRO A 28 17.14 15.98 -4.43
CA PRO A 28 18.05 16.92 -3.77
C PRO A 28 18.23 18.24 -4.51
N GLU A 29 17.88 18.28 -5.79
CA GLU A 29 18.20 19.38 -6.71
C GLU A 29 17.04 20.38 -6.82
N SER A 30 15.83 19.87 -7.02
CA SER A 30 14.62 20.66 -7.27
C SER A 30 13.52 20.44 -6.23
N GLY A 31 13.57 19.34 -5.47
CA GLY A 31 12.52 18.96 -4.54
C GLY A 31 11.32 18.31 -5.24
N ILE A 32 10.34 17.86 -4.46
CA ILE A 32 9.15 17.18 -4.98
C ILE A 32 7.98 18.16 -5.07
N GLU A 33 7.41 18.28 -6.26
CA GLU A 33 6.22 19.10 -6.53
C GLU A 33 4.95 18.36 -6.12
N ALA A 34 4.77 17.13 -6.61
CA ALA A 34 3.53 16.38 -6.45
C ALA A 34 3.75 14.88 -6.25
N PHE A 35 2.82 14.27 -5.53
CA PHE A 35 2.71 12.82 -5.39
C PHE A 35 1.39 12.34 -5.97
N PHE A 36 1.45 11.22 -6.65
CA PHE A 36 0.31 10.50 -7.20
C PHE A 36 0.29 9.09 -6.64
N VAL A 37 -0.92 8.60 -6.37
CA VAL A 37 -1.14 7.27 -5.81
C VAL A 37 -2.24 6.57 -6.60
N SER A 38 -2.02 5.30 -6.89
CA SER A 38 -3.05 4.41 -7.43
C SER A 38 -3.06 3.09 -6.68
N VAL A 39 -4.24 2.49 -6.58
CA VAL A 39 -4.43 1.17 -5.96
C VAL A 39 -5.19 0.29 -6.93
N ARG A 40 -4.66 -0.91 -7.14
CA ARG A 40 -5.26 -1.92 -8.02
C ARG A 40 -5.24 -3.28 -7.35
N TYR A 41 -6.26 -4.08 -7.61
CA TYR A 41 -6.23 -5.50 -7.29
C TYR A 41 -5.07 -6.19 -8.02
N LEU A 42 -4.64 -7.34 -7.49
CA LEU A 42 -3.57 -8.13 -8.10
C LEU A 42 -3.92 -8.62 -9.51
N ASP A 43 -5.21 -8.78 -9.81
CA ASP A 43 -5.76 -9.13 -11.13
C ASP A 43 -5.75 -7.95 -12.13
N GLY A 44 -5.38 -6.75 -11.68
CA GLY A 44 -5.27 -5.54 -12.49
C GLY A 44 -6.47 -4.59 -12.43
N VAL A 45 -7.56 -4.96 -11.72
CA VAL A 45 -8.73 -4.06 -11.58
C VAL A 45 -8.36 -2.85 -10.72
N ILE A 46 -8.58 -1.64 -11.26
CA ILE A 46 -8.27 -0.38 -10.57
C ILE A 46 -9.34 -0.11 -9.50
N ILE A 47 -8.90 0.05 -8.25
CA ILE A 47 -9.74 0.40 -7.09
C ILE A 47 -9.75 1.91 -6.91
N VAL A 48 -8.55 2.49 -6.94
CA VAL A 48 -8.33 3.92 -6.81
C VAL A 48 -7.49 4.36 -8.00
N PRO A 49 -8.05 5.17 -8.92
CA PRO A 49 -7.28 5.67 -10.05
C PRO A 49 -6.16 6.59 -9.58
N GLU A 50 -5.15 6.78 -10.44
CA GLU A 50 -4.07 7.73 -10.17
C GLU A 50 -4.66 9.12 -9.90
N ASN A 51 -4.54 9.57 -8.65
CA ASN A 51 -5.03 10.87 -8.22
C ASN A 51 -3.89 11.65 -7.57
N PRO A 52 -3.85 12.99 -7.77
CA PRO A 52 -2.89 13.83 -7.07
C PRO A 52 -3.21 13.75 -5.57
N SER A 53 -2.34 13.06 -4.84
CA SER A 53 -2.38 12.95 -3.39
C SER A 53 -1.85 14.23 -2.73
N GLY A 54 -2.17 15.40 -3.28
CA GLY A 54 -1.71 16.72 -2.82
C GLY A 54 -0.27 16.74 -2.27
N HIS A 55 -0.07 17.52 -1.22
CA HIS A 55 1.14 17.54 -0.40
C HIS A 55 0.98 16.57 0.80
N LEU A 56 0.37 15.40 0.59
CA LEU A 56 0.22 14.41 1.67
C LEU A 56 1.58 13.78 1.95
N ARG A 57 2.21 14.28 3.01
CA ARG A 57 3.63 14.06 3.26
C ARG A 57 3.99 12.62 3.61
N ASP A 58 3.08 11.84 4.22
CA ASP A 58 3.47 10.53 4.74
C ASP A 58 2.35 9.49 4.81
N LEU A 59 1.07 9.87 4.78
CA LEU A 59 -0.04 8.95 5.09
C LEU A 59 -1.27 9.21 4.22
N LEU A 60 -1.80 8.14 3.65
CA LEU A 60 -3.05 8.12 2.88
C LEU A 60 -3.97 7.05 3.46
N THR A 61 -5.17 7.46 3.84
CA THR A 61 -6.23 6.53 4.25
C THR A 61 -7.26 6.46 3.15
N LEU A 62 -7.45 5.27 2.59
CA LEU A 62 -8.49 5.01 1.60
C LEU A 62 -9.61 4.23 2.26
N ASN A 63 -10.85 4.67 2.06
CA ASN A 63 -12.02 4.00 2.61
C ASN A 63 -12.79 3.31 1.49
N PHE A 64 -12.81 2.00 1.53
CA PHE A 64 -13.54 1.15 0.58
C PHE A 64 -13.88 -0.18 1.24
N SER A 65 -14.89 -0.87 0.71
CA SER A 65 -15.33 -2.17 1.20
C SER A 65 -14.41 -3.27 0.68
N LEU A 66 -13.63 -3.88 1.57
CA LEU A 66 -12.72 -4.98 1.30
C LEU A 66 -13.27 -6.29 1.87
N GLN A 67 -12.94 -7.39 1.20
CA GLN A 67 -13.27 -8.74 1.60
C GLN A 67 -12.02 -9.49 2.04
N HIS A 68 -12.21 -10.52 2.87
CA HIS A 68 -11.12 -11.44 3.21
C HIS A 68 -10.52 -12.04 1.93
N LEU A 69 -9.18 -12.12 1.89
CA LEU A 69 -8.36 -12.56 0.76
C LEU A 69 -8.29 -11.61 -0.44
N ASP A 70 -8.89 -10.42 -0.36
CA ASP A 70 -8.60 -9.38 -1.35
C ASP A 70 -7.11 -9.09 -1.36
N THR A 71 -6.53 -9.07 -2.56
CA THR A 71 -5.11 -8.80 -2.79
C THR A 71 -4.94 -7.61 -3.70
N PHE A 72 -4.07 -6.67 -3.32
CA PHE A 72 -3.84 -5.46 -4.10
C PHE A 72 -2.38 -5.00 -4.03
N ILE A 73 -2.04 -4.16 -5.00
CA ILE A 73 -0.75 -3.48 -5.14
C ILE A 73 -1.02 -1.98 -5.16
N VAL A 74 -0.16 -1.25 -4.49
CA VAL A 74 -0.18 0.21 -4.44
C VAL A 74 0.99 0.73 -5.25
N GLU A 75 0.74 1.75 -6.06
CA GLU A 75 1.76 2.42 -6.84
C GLU A 75 1.83 3.89 -6.48
N TRP A 76 3.05 4.35 -6.21
CA TRP A 76 3.36 5.73 -5.87
C TRP A 76 4.22 6.33 -6.96
N ARG A 77 3.83 7.49 -7.45
CA ARG A 77 4.59 8.27 -8.43
C ARG A 77 4.87 9.66 -7.85
N ALA A 78 6.13 10.07 -7.85
CA ALA A 78 6.54 11.41 -7.45
C ALA A 78 6.95 12.20 -8.68
N VAL A 79 6.62 13.49 -8.73
CA VAL A 79 7.02 14.43 -9.78
C VAL A 79 7.81 15.56 -9.14
N ASN A 80 9.01 15.85 -9.66
CA ASN A 80 9.87 16.92 -9.18
C ASN A 80 9.54 18.25 -9.87
N PHE A 81 10.09 19.37 -9.38
CA PHE A 81 9.83 20.70 -9.98
C PHE A 81 10.46 20.90 -11.37
N ALA A 82 11.24 19.93 -11.85
CA ALA A 82 11.72 19.85 -13.23
C ALA A 82 10.82 18.97 -14.12
N GLU A 83 9.62 18.63 -13.66
CA GLU A 83 8.61 17.81 -14.36
C GLU A 83 9.05 16.35 -14.64
N LEU A 84 10.12 15.87 -13.98
CA LEU A 84 10.56 14.48 -14.06
C LEU A 84 9.84 13.65 -13.00
N SER A 85 9.59 12.37 -13.32
CA SER A 85 8.83 11.49 -12.42
C SER A 85 9.51 10.16 -12.13
N ALA A 86 9.33 9.65 -10.92
CA ALA A 86 9.79 8.34 -10.48
C ALA A 86 8.62 7.55 -9.86
N THR A 87 8.53 6.26 -10.19
CA THR A 87 7.43 5.38 -9.73
C THR A 87 7.97 4.22 -8.89
N LYS A 88 7.27 3.89 -7.81
CA LYS A 88 7.55 2.74 -6.95
C LYS A 88 6.28 2.01 -6.59
N GLN A 89 6.33 0.68 -6.70
CA GLN A 89 5.25 -0.19 -6.27
C GLN A 89 5.51 -0.73 -4.86
N SER A 90 4.43 -0.91 -4.10
CA SER A 90 4.44 -1.68 -2.86
C SER A 90 4.59 -3.17 -3.14
N GLY A 91 4.82 -3.94 -2.08
CA GLY A 91 4.53 -5.37 -2.09
C GLY A 91 3.03 -5.67 -2.22
N VAL A 92 2.68 -6.96 -2.31
CA VAL A 92 1.28 -7.42 -2.34
C VAL A 92 0.70 -7.32 -0.94
N ILE A 93 -0.47 -6.69 -0.82
CA ILE A 93 -1.20 -6.56 0.45
C ILE A 93 -2.40 -7.48 0.38
N THR A 94 -2.60 -8.32 1.40
CA THR A 94 -3.71 -9.27 1.52
C THR A 94 -4.58 -8.94 2.73
N ILE A 95 -5.91 -8.99 2.57
CA ILE A 95 -6.85 -8.77 3.67
C ILE A 95 -7.08 -10.06 4.45
N ASP A 96 -6.73 -10.05 5.73
CA ASP A 96 -6.95 -11.14 6.65
C ASP A 96 -7.94 -10.73 7.75
N ALA A 97 -9.20 -11.12 7.58
CA ALA A 97 -10.25 -10.87 8.54
C ALA A 97 -10.52 -12.10 9.44
N THR A 98 -9.62 -13.09 9.47
CA THR A 98 -9.80 -14.28 10.30
C THR A 98 -9.56 -13.95 11.78
N PRO A 99 -10.52 -14.22 12.68
CA PRO A 99 -10.29 -14.08 14.11
C PRO A 99 -9.37 -15.21 14.59
N PRO A 100 -8.52 -14.98 15.61
CA PRO A 100 -7.78 -16.05 16.25
C PRO A 100 -8.73 -17.05 16.92
N VAL A 101 -8.42 -18.34 16.83
CA VAL A 101 -9.15 -19.41 17.51
C VAL A 101 -8.41 -19.79 18.79
N ILE A 102 -9.09 -19.72 19.93
CA ILE A 102 -8.54 -20.20 21.22
C ILE A 102 -9.05 -21.63 21.42
N GLU A 103 -8.16 -22.62 21.33
CA GLU A 103 -8.54 -24.03 21.48
C GLU A 103 -8.61 -24.50 22.94
N PHE A 104 -7.68 -24.04 23.79
CA PHE A 104 -7.71 -24.34 25.21
C PHE A 104 -6.97 -23.26 26.00
N VAL A 105 -7.37 -23.08 27.26
CA VAL A 105 -6.71 -22.24 28.25
C VAL A 105 -6.32 -23.15 29.41
N VAL A 106 -5.04 -23.10 29.82
CA VAL A 106 -4.53 -23.87 30.95
C VAL A 106 -4.27 -22.91 32.11
N ASP A 107 -4.90 -23.15 33.25
CA ASP A 107 -4.54 -22.53 34.52
C ASP A 107 -3.52 -23.40 35.25
N SER A 108 -2.48 -22.78 35.80
CA SER A 108 -1.59 -23.40 36.77
C SER A 108 -2.12 -23.16 38.18
N ALA A 109 -2.37 -24.25 38.92
CA ALA A 109 -2.69 -24.21 40.35
C ALA A 109 -1.47 -23.85 41.21
#